data_AF-A0A970BI55-F1
#
_entry.id   AF-A0A970BI55-F1
#
_cell.length_a   1.000
_cell.length_b   1.000
_cell.length_c   1.000
_cell.angle_alpha   90.00
_cell.angle_beta   90.00
_cell.angle_gamma   90.00
#
_symmetry.space_group_name_H-M   'P 1'
#
loop_
_entity.id
_entity.type
_entity.pdbx_description
1 polymer ?
#
loop_
_entity_poly.entity_id
_entity_poly.type
_entity_poly.pdbx_seq_one_letter_code
_entity_poly.pdbx_strand_id
1 'polypeptide(L)' 'MTVGSQVKQTVASLKGVKATLETFASLQTYNDSQTMLNNSCETLNSVIGSLETRIAELEMEEPQYKGL' A
#
# COMPACT_ATOMS: atom_id res chain seq x y z
N MET A 1 -0.40 14.05 14.86
CA MET A 1 -0.58 12.86 14.01
C MET A 1 -1.67 12.01 14.61
N THR A 2 -2.74 11.76 13.88
CA THR A 2 -3.75 10.78 14.27
C THR A 2 -3.39 9.38 13.80
N VAL A 3 -4.12 8.38 14.28
CA VAL A 3 -3.94 6.98 13.84
C VAL A 3 -4.17 6.88 12.34
N GLY A 4 -5.23 7.51 11.80
CA GLY A 4 -5.47 7.57 10.36
C GLY A 4 -4.32 8.18 9.57
N SER A 5 -3.69 9.25 10.10
CA SER A 5 -2.51 9.86 9.44
C SER A 5 -1.28 8.94 9.41
N GLN A 6 -1.06 8.14 10.45
CA GLN A 6 0.03 7.17 10.49
C GLN A 6 -0.22 6.02 9.51
N VAL A 7 -1.46 5.51 9.43
CA VAL A 7 -1.82 4.46 8.48
C VAL A 7 -1.70 4.96 7.03
N LYS A 8 -2.12 6.20 6.74
CA LYS A 8 -1.90 6.83 5.42
C LYS A 8 -0.42 6.91 5.04
N GLN A 9 0.45 7.28 5.98
CA GLN A 9 1.89 7.34 5.74
C GLN A 9 2.46 5.95 5.44
N THR A 10 2.00 4.92 6.15
CA THR A 10 2.35 3.52 5.85
C THR A 10 1.91 3.11 4.45
N VAL A 11 0.68 3.44 4.03
CA VAL A 11 0.19 3.16 2.67
C VAL A 11 1.04 3.85 1.61
N ALA A 12 1.44 5.11 1.84
CA ALA A 12 2.34 5.82 0.92
C ALA A 12 3.70 5.11 0.77
N SER A 13 4.29 4.68 1.89
CA SER A 13 5.54 3.90 1.87
C SER A 13 5.37 2.57 1.12
N LEU A 14 4.27 1.84 1.35
CA LEU A 14 3.99 0.56 0.67
C LEU A 14 3.81 0.75 -0.84
N LYS A 15 3.14 1.82 -1.29
CA LYS A 15 3.03 2.16 -2.71
C LYS A 15 4.40 2.42 -3.34
N GLY A 16 5.30 3.10 -2.64
CA GLY A 16 6.69 3.31 -3.08
C GLY A 16 7.50 2.02 -3.19
N VAL A 17 7.36 1.12 -2.20
CA VAL A 17 7.98 -0.21 -2.25
C VAL A 17 7.44 -1.01 -3.43
N LYS A 18 6.12 -1.03 -3.63
CA LYS A 18 5.49 -1.73 -4.76
C LYS A 18 6.04 -1.23 -6.10
N ALA A 19 6.09 0.09 -6.32
CA ALA A 19 6.63 0.67 -7.55
C ALA A 19 8.11 0.27 -7.79
N THR A 20 8.88 0.17 -6.72
CA THR A 20 10.28 -0.31 -6.78
C THR A 20 10.35 -1.77 -7.21
N LEU A 21 9.47 -2.63 -6.68
CA LEU A 21 9.39 -4.05 -7.07
C LEU A 21 8.91 -4.22 -8.51
N GLU A 22 7.92 -3.45 -8.97
CA GLU A 22 7.47 -3.44 -10.37
C GLU A 22 8.60 -3.05 -11.32
N THR A 23 9.40 -2.04 -10.93
CA THR A 23 10.59 -1.64 -11.68
C THR A 23 11.59 -2.79 -11.79
N PHE A 24 11.93 -3.45 -10.68
CA PHE A 24 12.81 -4.61 -10.72
C PHE A 24 12.24 -5.78 -11.52
N ALA A 25 10.93 -6.04 -11.44
CA ALA A 25 10.28 -7.08 -12.23
C ALA A 25 10.40 -6.83 -13.73
N SER A 26 10.34 -5.56 -14.15
CA SER A 26 10.52 -5.17 -15.56
C SER A 26 11.96 -5.30 -16.07
N LEU A 27 12.95 -5.23 -15.18
CA LEU A 27 14.37 -5.35 -15.51
C LEU A 27 14.87 -6.80 -15.47
N GLN A 28 14.09 -7.73 -14.93
CA GLN A 28 14.50 -9.13 -14.80
C GLN A 28 14.33 -9.93 -16.09
N THR A 29 15.36 -10.70 -16.42
CA THR A 29 15.38 -11.60 -17.59
C THR A 29 14.98 -13.03 -17.22
N TYR A 30 15.12 -13.40 -15.94
CA TYR A 30 14.78 -14.74 -15.45
C TYR A 30 13.30 -14.81 -15.04
N ASN A 31 12.59 -15.77 -15.63
CA ASN A 31 11.13 -15.92 -15.45
C ASN A 31 10.73 -16.16 -13.99
N ASP A 32 11.49 -16.97 -13.26
CA ASP A 32 11.18 -17.30 -11.86
C ASP A 32 11.27 -16.08 -10.93
N SER A 33 12.32 -15.26 -11.08
CA SER A 33 12.49 -14.03 -10.29
C SER A 33 11.44 -12.99 -10.64
N GLN A 34 11.08 -12.87 -11.92
CA GLN A 34 9.99 -12.00 -12.36
C GLN A 34 8.65 -12.42 -11.76
N THR A 35 8.36 -13.72 -11.77
CA THR A 35 7.13 -14.29 -11.17
C THR A 35 7.07 -14.02 -9.67
N MET A 36 8.17 -14.23 -8.94
CA MET A 36 8.25 -13.92 -7.50
C MET A 36 7.95 -12.44 -7.23
N LEU A 37 8.53 -11.52 -8.01
CA LEU A 37 8.32 -10.08 -7.83
C LEU A 37 6.87 -9.68 -8.16
N ASN A 38 6.28 -10.24 -9.21
CA ASN A 38 4.88 -10.01 -9.57
C ASN A 38 3.93 -10.49 -8.46
N ASN A 39 4.13 -11.70 -7.93
CA ASN A 39 3.35 -12.23 -6.80
C ASN A 39 3.47 -11.35 -5.54
N SER A 40 4.66 -10.79 -5.31
CA SER A 40 4.89 -9.84 -4.21
C SER A 40 4.12 -8.53 -4.42
N CYS A 41 4.06 -8.03 -5.66
CA CYS A 41 3.27 -6.84 -6.01
C CYS A 41 1.77 -7.07 -5.86
N GLU A 42 1.26 -8.26 -6.20
CA GLU A 42 -0.14 -8.63 -5.96
C GLU A 42 -0.47 -8.68 -4.47
N THR A 43 0.42 -9.26 -3.66
CA THR A 43 0.26 -9.27 -2.21
C THR A 43 0.22 -7.84 -1.65
N LEU A 44 1.14 -6.97 -2.09
CA LEU A 44 1.15 -5.57 -1.69
C LEU A 44 -0.12 -4.83 -2.12
N ASN A 45 -0.64 -5.09 -3.32
CA ASN A 45 -1.92 -4.50 -3.77
C ASN A 45 -3.06 -4.87 -2.80
N SER A 46 -3.16 -6.15 -2.41
CA SER A 46 -4.20 -6.58 -1.47
C SER A 46 -4.05 -5.92 -0.10
N VAL A 47 -2.81 -5.81 0.42
CA VAL A 47 -2.55 -5.16 1.72
C VAL A 47 -2.88 -3.67 1.65
N ILE A 48 -2.45 -2.97 0.58
CA ILE A 48 -2.75 -1.55 0.35
C ILE A 48 -4.26 -1.33 0.32
N GLY A 49 -5.01 -2.13 -0.44
CA GLY A 49 -6.47 -2.01 -0.52
C GLY A 49 -7.16 -2.19 0.84
N SER A 50 -6.74 -3.19 1.63
CA SER A 50 -7.27 -3.38 2.99
C SER A 50 -6.97 -2.20 3.92
N LEU A 51 -5.77 -1.60 3.81
CA LEU A 51 -5.40 -0.44 4.61
C LEU A 51 -6.16 0.83 4.16
N GLU A 52 -6.42 1.00 2.87
CA GLU A 52 -7.23 2.11 2.33
C GLU A 52 -8.67 2.05 2.86
N THR A 53 -9.29 0.86 2.88
CA THR A 53 -10.59 0.66 3.53
C THR A 53 -10.54 1.02 5.01
N ARG A 54 -9.51 0.56 5.73
CA ARG A 54 -9.36 0.87 7.16
C ARG A 54 -9.14 2.35 7.43
N ILE A 55 -8.45 3.07 6.55
CA ILE A 55 -8.28 4.52 6.66
C ILE A 55 -9.64 5.21 6.62
N ALA A 56 -10.52 4.85 5.69
CA ALA A 56 -11.84 5.46 5.58
C ALA A 56 -12.66 5.29 6.88
N GLU A 57 -12.62 4.10 7.49
CA GLU A 57 -13.27 3.84 8.79
C GLU A 57 -12.67 4.70 9.91
N LEU A 58 -11.33 4.77 9.99
CA LEU A 58 -10.63 5.55 11.00
C LEU A 58 -10.93 7.05 10.89
N GLU A 59 -11.06 7.58 9.66
CA GLU A 59 -11.42 8.96 9.43
C GLU A 59 -12.82 9.27 9.98
N MET A 60 -13.79 8.37 9.79
CA MET A 60 -15.14 8.54 10.34
C MET A 60 -15.18 8.52 11.87
N GLU A 61 -14.27 7.76 12.50
CA GLU A 61 -14.17 7.69 13.96
C GLU A 61 -13.49 8.94 14.56
N GLU A 62 -12.62 9.60 13.80
CA GLU A 62 -11.77 10.69 14.27
C GLU A 62 -12.53 12.04 14.39
N PRO A 63 -12.49 12.72 15.56
CA PRO A 63 -13.24 13.97 15.80
C PRO A 63 -12.96 15.07 14.78
N GLN A 64 -11.73 15.12 14.27
CA GLN A 64 -11.28 16.11 13.32
C GLN A 64 -11.94 16.03 11.93
N TYR A 65 -12.59 14.90 11.58
CA TYR A 65 -13.34 14.73 10.33
C TYR A 65 -14.86 14.82 10.53
N LYS A 66 -15.36 14.84 11.77
CA LYS A 66 -16.81 14.86 12.09
C LYS A 66 -17.50 16.20 11.86
N GLY A 67 -16.76 17.22 11.38
CA GLY A 67 -17.27 18.57 11.12
C GLY A 67 -16.98 19.11 9.72
N LEU A 68 -16.60 18.23 8.78
CA LEU A 68 -16.49 18.53 7.35
C LEU A 68 -17.83 18.33 6.63
#